data_AF-A0A067EF02-F1
#
_entry.id   AF-A0A067EF02-F1
#
_cell.length_a   1.000
_cell.length_b   1.000
_cell.length_c   1.000
_cell.angle_alpha   90.00
_cell.angle_beta   90.00
_cell.angle_gamma   90.00
#
_symmetry.space_group_name_H-M   'P 1'
#
loop_
_entity.id
_entity.type
_entity.pdbx_description
1 polymer ?
#
loop_
_entity_poly.entity_id
_entity_poly.type
_entity_poly.pdbx_seq_one_letter_code
_entity_poly.pdbx_strand_id
1 'polypeptide(L)'
;MTILIDQPHFGVEVQEKKVPIDEKELSLDGGFLVPQTNSFGHTFRDYDAEGERQEGVENFYRINHINQTYDFVKKMREEYGKLNRVEMSIWECCELLNDVVDESDPDLDEPQIEHLLQTAEAIRKDYPDEDWLHLTGLIHDLGKVLNLPSFGGLPQWAVVGELHFSFPPPPNPNFLSKIVVDI
;
A
#
# COMPACT_ATOMS: atom_id res chain seq x y z
N MET A 1 -54.45 -21.35 -20.14
CA MET A 1 -53.58 -22.51 -19.81
C MET A 1 -52.18 -21.99 -19.97
N THR A 2 -51.59 -21.53 -18.86
CA THR A 2 -50.34 -20.78 -18.82
C THR A 2 -49.36 -21.63 -18.02
N ILE A 3 -48.26 -22.00 -18.66
CA ILE A 3 -47.24 -22.87 -18.10
C ILE A 3 -46.34 -21.99 -17.23
N LEU A 4 -46.24 -22.30 -15.94
CA LEU A 4 -45.29 -21.68 -15.01
C LEU A 4 -43.91 -22.31 -15.22
N ILE A 5 -42.89 -21.47 -15.38
CA ILE A 5 -41.48 -21.89 -15.43
C ILE A 5 -40.90 -21.55 -14.05
N ASP A 6 -40.45 -22.57 -13.31
CA ASP A 6 -39.74 -22.40 -12.04
C ASP A 6 -38.36 -21.76 -12.26
N GLN A 7 -38.04 -20.73 -11.48
CA GLN A 7 -36.69 -20.21 -11.37
C GLN A 7 -35.90 -21.03 -10.33
N PRO A 8 -34.64 -21.43 -10.61
CA PRO A 8 -33.83 -22.11 -9.63
C PRO A 8 -33.33 -21.13 -8.56
N HIS A 9 -33.64 -21.43 -7.29
CA HIS A 9 -32.98 -20.82 -6.14
C HIS A 9 -31.53 -21.31 -6.06
N PHE A 10 -30.56 -20.40 -6.27
CA PHE A 10 -29.18 -20.62 -5.87
C PHE A 10 -29.01 -20.11 -4.44
N GLY A 11 -29.19 -20.99 -3.45
CA GLY A 11 -28.65 -20.80 -2.11
C GLY A 11 -27.21 -21.30 -2.11
N VAL A 12 -26.25 -20.42 -1.90
CA VAL A 12 -24.87 -20.81 -1.57
C VAL A 12 -24.70 -20.58 -0.08
N GLU A 13 -24.84 -21.66 0.70
CA GLU A 13 -24.26 -21.72 2.05
C GLU A 13 -22.73 -21.73 1.90
N VAL A 14 -22.09 -20.66 2.35
CA VAL A 14 -20.63 -20.63 2.48
C VAL A 14 -20.26 -21.45 3.71
N GLN A 15 -19.91 -22.72 3.51
CA GLN A 15 -19.19 -23.48 4.53
C GLN A 15 -17.72 -23.05 4.50
N GLU A 16 -17.25 -22.45 5.58
CA GLU A 16 -15.82 -22.27 5.84
C GLU A 16 -15.14 -23.65 5.91
N LYS A 17 -14.53 -24.08 4.81
CA LYS A 17 -13.57 -25.19 4.84
C LYS A 17 -12.19 -24.63 5.15
N LYS A 18 -11.82 -24.61 6.43
CA LYS A 18 -10.41 -24.60 6.83
C LYS A 18 -9.78 -25.90 6.34
N VAL A 19 -8.97 -25.82 5.30
CA VAL A 19 -8.10 -26.92 4.86
C VAL A 19 -6.96 -27.02 5.87
N PRO A 20 -6.75 -28.15 6.55
CA PRO A 20 -5.56 -28.34 7.37
C PRO A 20 -4.39 -28.57 6.42
N ILE A 21 -3.40 -27.67 6.46
CA ILE A 21 -2.14 -27.87 5.76
C ILE A 21 -1.22 -28.65 6.70
N ASP A 22 -0.77 -29.82 6.24
CA ASP A 22 0.13 -30.71 6.94
C ASP A 22 1.50 -30.02 7.10
N GLU A 23 1.92 -29.75 8.34
CA GLU A 23 3.13 -28.99 8.70
C GLU A 23 4.46 -29.68 8.31
N LYS A 24 4.41 -30.79 7.56
CA LYS A 24 5.58 -31.65 7.32
C LYS A 24 6.06 -31.81 5.88
N GLU A 25 5.55 -31.05 4.93
CA GLU A 25 6.12 -31.11 3.58
C GLU A 25 6.21 -29.74 2.91
N LEU A 26 7.33 -29.05 3.18
CA LEU A 26 7.92 -28.02 2.33
C LEU A 26 9.38 -27.84 2.73
N SER A 27 10.26 -28.67 2.17
CA SER A 27 11.71 -28.40 2.20
C SER A 27 12.04 -27.36 1.14
N LEU A 28 12.04 -26.08 1.53
CA LEU A 28 12.72 -25.01 0.81
C LEU A 28 13.79 -24.45 1.75
N ASP A 29 15.03 -24.70 1.35
CA ASP A 29 16.29 -24.28 1.97
C ASP A 29 16.27 -22.74 2.14
N GLY A 30 16.07 -22.25 3.38
CA GLY A 30 16.18 -20.82 3.72
C GLY A 30 14.93 -19.94 3.53
N GLY A 31 13.71 -20.47 3.62
CA GLY A 31 12.47 -19.70 3.45
C GLY A 31 12.18 -18.67 4.55
N PHE A 32 11.94 -17.40 4.16
CA PHE A 32 11.36 -16.36 5.01
C PHE A 32 9.93 -16.77 5.42
N LEU A 33 9.74 -17.13 6.68
CA LEU A 33 8.42 -17.46 7.23
C LEU A 33 7.71 -16.17 7.64
N VAL A 34 6.73 -15.75 6.84
CA VAL A 34 5.85 -14.64 7.20
C VAL A 34 4.92 -15.09 8.32
N PRO A 35 4.97 -14.47 9.52
CA PRO A 35 4.00 -14.78 10.56
C PRO A 35 2.59 -14.39 10.11
N GLN A 36 1.59 -15.19 10.46
CA GLN A 36 0.20 -14.91 10.06
C GLN A 36 -0.41 -13.69 10.77
N THR A 37 0.13 -13.33 11.94
CA THR A 37 -0.35 -12.21 12.74
C THR A 37 0.81 -11.34 13.23
N ASN A 38 0.53 -10.06 13.45
CA ASN A 38 1.46 -9.14 14.09
C ASN A 38 1.65 -9.45 15.59
N SER A 39 2.52 -8.70 16.26
CA SER A 39 2.77 -8.87 17.70
C SER A 39 1.55 -8.64 18.59
N PHE A 40 0.48 -8.05 18.06
CA PHE A 40 -0.80 -7.80 18.72
C PHE A 40 -1.87 -8.87 18.41
N GLY A 41 -1.55 -9.84 17.54
CA GLY A 41 -2.47 -10.92 17.17
C GLY A 41 -3.45 -10.57 16.04
N HIS A 42 -3.26 -9.44 15.35
CA HIS A 42 -4.06 -9.07 14.18
C HIS A 42 -3.45 -9.62 12.89
N THR A 43 -4.29 -9.96 11.92
CA THR A 43 -3.86 -10.30 10.57
C THR A 43 -3.28 -9.07 9.88
N PHE A 44 -2.17 -9.22 9.17
CA PHE A 44 -1.58 -8.11 8.40
C PHE A 44 -2.46 -7.70 7.22
N ARG A 45 -2.55 -6.39 6.97
CA ARG A 45 -3.28 -5.79 5.84
C ARG A 45 -4.73 -6.23 5.73
N ASP A 46 -5.42 -6.32 6.86
CA ASP A 46 -6.85 -6.62 6.89
C ASP A 46 -7.68 -5.34 6.71
N TYR A 47 -8.14 -5.10 5.48
CA TYR A 47 -8.98 -3.95 5.15
C TYR A 47 -10.48 -4.18 5.47
N ASP A 48 -10.88 -5.44 5.71
CA ASP A 48 -12.26 -5.81 6.03
C ASP A 48 -12.50 -5.87 7.55
N ALA A 49 -11.43 -5.94 8.35
CA ALA A 49 -11.50 -5.88 9.81
C ALA A 49 -12.21 -4.61 10.29
N GLU A 50 -13.23 -4.80 11.12
CA GLU A 50 -13.88 -3.69 11.82
C GLU A 50 -12.89 -3.05 12.79
N GLY A 51 -12.53 -1.78 12.57
CA GLY A 51 -11.56 -1.06 13.39
C GLY A 51 -11.60 0.45 13.19
N GLU A 52 -11.02 1.20 14.14
CA GLU A 52 -11.04 2.67 14.13
C GLU A 52 -10.37 3.28 12.90
N ARG A 53 -9.41 2.58 12.28
CA ARG A 53 -8.71 3.01 11.06
C ARG A 53 -9.46 2.71 9.76
N GLN A 54 -10.41 1.78 9.75
CA GLN A 54 -11.00 1.23 8.52
C GLN A 54 -11.64 2.33 7.65
N GLU A 55 -12.49 3.18 8.25
CA GLU A 55 -13.14 4.29 7.55
C GLU A 55 -12.12 5.31 7.02
N GLY A 56 -11.05 5.57 7.78
CA GLY A 56 -9.96 6.46 7.39
C GLY A 56 -9.22 5.95 6.17
N VAL A 57 -8.82 4.68 6.19
CA VAL A 57 -8.09 4.01 5.09
C VAL A 57 -8.96 3.89 3.84
N GLU A 58 -10.24 3.53 3.99
CA GLU A 58 -11.18 3.48 2.85
C GLU A 58 -11.34 4.86 2.21
N ASN A 59 -11.56 5.89 3.02
CA ASN A 59 -11.70 7.26 2.53
C ASN A 59 -10.40 7.78 1.90
N PHE A 60 -9.24 7.42 2.46
CA PHE A 60 -7.93 7.71 1.90
C PHE A 60 -7.82 7.14 0.47
N TYR A 61 -8.04 5.83 0.29
CA TYR A 61 -7.89 5.19 -1.02
C TYR A 61 -8.94 5.66 -2.02
N ARG A 62 -10.16 5.96 -1.56
CA ARG A 62 -11.18 6.59 -2.39
C ARG A 62 -10.71 7.93 -2.96
N ILE A 63 -10.11 8.79 -2.13
CA ILE A 63 -9.59 10.10 -2.58
C ILE A 63 -8.36 9.92 -3.48
N ASN A 64 -7.45 9.01 -3.12
CA ASN A 64 -6.28 8.65 -3.93
C ASN A 64 -6.71 8.26 -5.35
N HIS A 65 -7.59 7.25 -5.49
CA HIS A 65 -8.02 6.73 -6.78
C HIS A 65 -8.77 7.76 -7.64
N ILE A 66 -9.48 8.71 -7.02
CA ILE A 66 -10.16 9.80 -7.74
C ILE A 66 -9.16 10.81 -8.31
N ASN A 67 -8.10 11.14 -7.56
CA ASN A 67 -7.23 12.27 -7.88
C ASN A 67 -5.89 11.89 -8.53
N GLN A 68 -5.46 10.61 -8.43
CA GLN A 68 -4.26 10.07 -9.07
C GLN A 68 -4.42 9.90 -10.58
N THR A 69 -4.49 11.03 -11.28
CA THR A 69 -4.61 11.11 -12.74
C THR A 69 -3.25 11.17 -13.42
N TYR A 70 -3.19 10.82 -14.71
CA TYR A 70 -1.97 10.94 -15.51
C TYR A 70 -1.39 12.37 -15.49
N ASP A 71 -2.25 13.38 -15.60
CA ASP A 71 -1.83 14.78 -15.60
C ASP A 71 -1.28 15.21 -14.22
N PHE A 72 -1.91 14.74 -13.14
CA PHE A 72 -1.41 14.96 -11.79
C PHE A 72 -0.01 14.35 -11.62
N VAL A 73 0.15 13.07 -11.93
CA VAL A 73 1.44 12.36 -11.80
C VAL A 73 2.51 13.00 -12.67
N LYS A 74 2.18 13.39 -13.89
CA LYS A 74 3.12 14.09 -14.79
C LYS A 74 3.58 15.41 -14.19
N LYS A 75 2.66 16.23 -13.67
CA LYS A 75 2.99 17.49 -12.98
C LYS A 75 3.87 17.24 -11.76
N MET A 76 3.54 16.25 -10.92
CA MET A 76 4.33 15.93 -9.74
C MET A 76 5.75 15.50 -10.11
N ARG A 77 5.93 14.67 -11.15
CA ARG A 77 7.26 14.28 -11.64
C ARG A 77 8.07 15.48 -12.12
N GLU A 78 7.46 16.40 -12.87
CA GLU A 78 8.12 17.63 -13.34
C GLU A 78 8.50 18.57 -12.18
N GLU A 79 7.64 18.66 -11.16
CA GLU A 79 7.84 19.55 -10.01
C GLU A 79 8.91 19.01 -9.05
N TYR A 80 8.80 17.75 -8.64
CA TYR A 80 9.66 17.14 -7.62
C TYR A 80 10.94 16.53 -8.18
N GLY A 81 10.99 16.25 -9.48
CA GLY A 81 12.23 15.80 -10.16
C GLY A 81 13.35 16.85 -10.19
N LYS A 82 13.08 18.10 -9.79
CA LYS A 82 14.08 19.17 -9.69
C LYS A 82 14.99 19.04 -8.47
N LEU A 83 14.55 18.32 -7.43
CA LEU A 83 15.33 18.03 -6.21
C LEU A 83 15.98 19.26 -5.57
N ASN A 84 15.27 20.40 -5.54
CA ASN A 84 15.82 21.70 -5.15
C ASN A 84 15.07 22.39 -4.00
N ARG A 85 14.41 21.60 -3.13
CA ARG A 85 13.60 22.14 -2.02
C ARG A 85 14.41 22.36 -0.76
N VAL A 86 15.07 21.31 -0.27
CA VAL A 86 15.84 21.32 0.97
C VAL A 86 17.08 20.45 0.80
N GLU A 87 18.18 20.85 1.41
CA GLU A 87 19.40 20.06 1.54
C GLU A 87 19.56 19.65 3.01
N MET A 88 19.71 18.35 3.26
CA MET A 88 19.85 17.77 4.60
C MET A 88 20.50 16.39 4.53
N SER A 89 20.95 15.90 5.69
CA SER A 89 21.41 14.53 5.87
C SER A 89 20.25 13.53 5.92
N ILE A 90 20.57 12.24 5.73
CA ILE A 90 19.59 11.15 5.86
C ILE A 90 18.96 11.13 7.25
N TRP A 91 19.75 11.33 8.31
CA TRP A 91 19.26 11.30 9.68
C TRP A 91 18.30 12.46 9.99
N GLU A 92 18.64 13.68 9.54
CA GLU A 92 17.72 14.82 9.64
C GLU A 92 16.41 14.56 8.91
N CYS A 93 16.46 13.88 7.76
CA CYS A 93 15.26 13.44 7.03
C CYS A 93 14.43 12.43 7.83
N CYS A 94 15.08 11.45 8.47
CA CYS A 94 14.40 10.52 9.39
C CYS A 94 13.74 11.26 10.56
N GLU A 95 14.43 12.22 11.18
CA GLU A 95 13.91 12.97 12.33
C GLU A 95 12.66 13.77 11.98
N LEU A 96 12.55 14.28 10.76
CA LEU A 96 11.34 14.96 10.28
C LEU A 96 10.12 14.04 10.19
N LEU A 97 10.32 12.73 10.08
CA LEU A 97 9.26 11.74 10.02
C LEU A 97 8.72 11.33 11.41
N ASN A 98 9.21 11.93 12.49
CA ASN A 98 8.56 11.84 13.81
C ASN A 98 7.13 12.40 13.80
N ASP A 99 6.86 13.40 12.96
CA ASP A 99 5.57 14.09 12.90
C ASP A 99 4.64 13.53 11.81
N VAL A 100 4.99 12.40 11.18
CA VAL A 100 4.24 11.80 10.08
C VAL A 100 3.76 10.41 10.48
N VAL A 101 2.45 10.20 10.42
CA VAL A 101 1.79 8.89 10.55
C VAL A 101 1.11 8.58 9.23
N ASP A 102 1.30 7.35 8.71
CA ASP A 102 0.75 6.93 7.43
C ASP A 102 -0.76 6.63 7.55
N GLU A 103 -1.60 7.45 6.90
CA GLU A 103 -3.06 7.30 6.90
C GLU A 103 -3.56 6.15 6.01
N SER A 104 -2.71 5.60 5.14
CA SER A 104 -3.05 4.50 4.25
C SER A 104 -2.79 3.13 4.84
N ASP A 105 -2.02 3.06 5.93
CA ASP A 105 -1.60 1.83 6.56
C ASP A 105 -2.67 1.35 7.58
N PRO A 106 -3.30 0.19 7.36
CA PRO A 106 -4.26 -0.37 8.31
C PRO A 106 -3.59 -0.95 9.58
N ASP A 107 -2.28 -1.23 9.53
CA ASP A 107 -1.55 -1.95 10.58
C ASP A 107 -0.80 -1.02 11.54
N LEU A 108 -0.42 0.19 11.10
CA LEU A 108 0.47 1.09 11.84
C LEU A 108 -0.18 2.43 12.25
N ASP A 109 0.01 2.83 13.51
CA ASP A 109 -0.33 4.16 14.06
C ASP A 109 0.88 4.90 14.66
N GLU A 110 2.06 4.34 14.48
CA GLU A 110 3.29 4.88 15.04
C GLU A 110 3.89 5.92 14.08
N PRO A 111 4.70 6.86 14.59
CA PRO A 111 5.51 7.74 13.77
C PRO A 111 6.34 6.96 12.75
N GLN A 112 6.41 7.49 11.53
CA GLN A 112 7.05 6.82 10.41
C GLN A 112 8.53 6.50 10.64
N ILE A 113 9.25 7.29 11.46
CA ILE A 113 10.63 6.98 11.84
C ILE A 113 10.78 5.63 12.55
N GLU A 114 9.77 5.22 13.35
CA GLU A 114 9.80 3.94 14.07
C GLU A 114 9.77 2.79 13.06
N HIS A 115 8.91 2.87 12.05
CA HIS A 115 8.86 1.90 10.93
C HIS A 115 10.18 1.81 10.17
N LEU A 116 10.86 2.94 9.90
CA LEU A 116 12.16 2.93 9.23
C LEU A 116 13.20 2.14 10.04
N LEU A 117 13.25 2.39 11.36
CA LEU A 117 14.18 1.71 12.28
C LEU A 117 13.82 0.23 12.46
N GLN A 118 12.54 -0.09 12.63
CA GLN A 118 12.04 -1.47 12.74
C GLN A 118 12.40 -2.28 11.48
N THR A 119 12.17 -1.71 10.30
CA THR A 119 12.50 -2.34 9.01
C THR A 119 14.02 -2.56 8.89
N ALA A 120 14.82 -1.52 9.16
CA ALA A 120 16.28 -1.61 9.07
C ALA A 120 16.87 -2.64 10.05
N GLU A 121 16.39 -2.67 11.30
CA GLU A 121 16.88 -3.61 12.33
C GLU A 121 16.43 -5.05 12.08
N ALA A 122 15.20 -5.26 11.57
CA ALA A 122 14.74 -6.58 11.18
C ALA A 122 15.62 -7.15 10.05
N ILE A 123 15.88 -6.35 9.01
CA ILE A 123 16.78 -6.73 7.92
C ILE A 123 18.19 -6.97 8.45
N ARG A 124 18.72 -6.11 9.32
CA ARG A 124 20.05 -6.28 9.91
C ARG A 124 20.20 -7.59 10.68
N LYS A 125 19.13 -8.03 11.34
CA LYS A 125 19.11 -9.30 12.08
C LYS A 125 19.10 -10.51 11.15
N ASP A 126 18.32 -10.45 10.08
CA ASP A 126 18.13 -11.59 9.17
C ASP A 126 19.24 -11.68 8.10
N TYR A 127 19.84 -10.54 7.74
CA TYR A 127 20.87 -10.41 6.71
C TYR A 127 22.09 -9.61 7.22
N PRO A 128 22.80 -10.09 8.26
CA PRO A 128 23.82 -9.31 8.97
C PRO A 128 25.01 -8.84 8.12
N ASP A 129 25.30 -9.53 7.02
CA ASP A 129 26.44 -9.22 6.13
C ASP A 129 26.05 -8.31 4.94
N GLU A 130 24.78 -7.92 4.83
CA GLU A 130 24.23 -7.13 3.70
C GLU A 130 23.93 -5.68 4.11
N ASP A 131 24.97 -4.93 4.49
CA ASP A 131 24.84 -3.53 5.01
C ASP A 131 24.00 -2.61 4.12
N TRP A 132 24.10 -2.77 2.79
CA TRP A 132 23.33 -1.98 1.83
C TRP A 132 21.82 -2.23 1.95
N LEU A 133 21.42 -3.44 2.35
CA LEU A 133 20.02 -3.81 2.53
C LEU A 133 19.47 -3.21 3.84
N HIS A 134 20.29 -3.11 4.88
CA HIS A 134 19.92 -2.42 6.12
C HIS A 134 19.63 -0.95 5.82
N LEU A 135 20.53 -0.30 5.07
CA LEU A 135 20.36 1.08 4.63
C LEU A 135 19.14 1.24 3.73
N THR A 136 18.89 0.28 2.83
CA THR A 136 17.69 0.28 1.98
C THR A 136 16.42 0.28 2.83
N GLY A 137 16.37 -0.56 3.87
CA GLY A 137 15.28 -0.54 4.85
C GLY A 137 15.13 0.79 5.57
N LEU A 138 16.24 1.44 5.93
CA LEU A 138 16.19 2.75 6.60
C LEU A 138 15.67 3.87 5.68
N ILE A 139 16.00 3.84 4.38
CA ILE A 139 15.72 4.97 3.48
C ILE A 139 14.44 4.82 2.64
N HIS A 140 13.82 3.63 2.61
CA HIS A 140 12.78 3.31 1.62
C HIS A 140 11.60 4.28 1.61
N ASP A 141 11.17 4.74 2.78
CA ASP A 141 10.00 5.60 2.97
C ASP A 141 10.35 7.07 3.24
N LEU A 142 11.61 7.50 3.04
CA LEU A 142 12.01 8.90 3.23
C LEU A 142 11.24 9.88 2.33
N GLY A 143 10.64 9.40 1.24
CA GLY A 143 9.77 10.21 0.39
C GLY A 143 8.53 10.77 1.11
N LYS A 144 8.14 10.22 2.27
CA LYS A 144 6.99 10.69 3.05
C LYS A 144 7.16 12.10 3.62
N VAL A 145 8.39 12.65 3.61
CA VAL A 145 8.64 14.06 3.95
C VAL A 145 7.90 15.03 3.04
N LEU A 146 7.43 14.60 1.86
CA LEU A 146 6.60 15.41 0.97
C LEU A 146 5.28 15.89 1.63
N ASN A 147 4.83 15.22 2.69
CA ASN A 147 3.68 15.63 3.50
C ASN A 147 3.96 16.91 4.32
N LEU A 148 5.24 17.24 4.55
CA LEU A 148 5.63 18.36 5.39
C LEU A 148 5.60 19.69 4.60
N PRO A 149 5.21 20.80 5.24
CA PRO A 149 5.13 22.10 4.56
C PRO A 149 6.43 22.55 3.88
N SER A 150 7.59 22.23 4.48
CA SER A 150 8.92 22.55 3.93
C SER A 150 9.21 21.86 2.58
N PHE A 151 8.54 20.73 2.31
CA PHE A 151 8.69 19.97 1.07
C PHE A 151 7.55 20.17 0.09
N GLY A 152 6.49 20.88 0.47
CA GLY A 152 5.34 21.15 -0.40
C GLY A 152 3.99 20.90 0.26
N GLY A 153 3.97 20.21 1.40
CA GLY A 153 2.74 19.94 2.14
C GLY A 153 1.72 19.18 1.31
N LEU A 154 2.17 18.17 0.56
CA LEU A 154 1.26 17.36 -0.24
C LEU A 154 0.29 16.61 0.68
N PRO A 155 -0.98 16.44 0.27
CA PRO A 155 -1.90 15.60 1.02
C PRO A 155 -1.41 14.15 1.00
N GLN A 156 -1.67 13.39 2.08
CA GLN A 156 -1.18 12.01 2.22
C GLN A 156 -1.51 11.13 1.00
N TRP A 157 -2.74 11.26 0.45
CA TRP A 157 -3.15 10.49 -0.73
C TRP A 157 -2.25 10.69 -1.97
N ALA A 158 -1.49 11.79 -2.03
CA ALA A 158 -0.55 12.05 -3.11
C ALA A 158 0.87 11.48 -2.87
N VAL A 159 1.14 10.95 -1.68
CA VAL A 159 2.49 10.56 -1.22
C VAL A 159 2.58 9.11 -0.77
N VAL A 160 1.61 8.64 0.02
CA VAL A 160 1.60 7.29 0.62
C VAL A 160 0.57 6.36 -0.03
N GLY A 161 0.52 5.12 0.44
CA GLY A 161 -0.40 4.09 -0.01
C GLY A 161 0.09 3.28 -1.21
N GLU A 162 -0.70 2.25 -1.52
CA GLU A 162 -0.46 1.40 -2.68
C GLU A 162 -0.54 2.18 -4.00
N LEU A 163 0.34 1.83 -4.94
CA LEU A 163 0.46 2.50 -6.23
C LEU A 163 -0.37 1.77 -7.30
N HIS A 164 -1.12 2.54 -8.10
CA HIS A 164 -1.77 2.05 -9.30
C HIS A 164 -1.30 2.79 -10.55
N PHE A 165 -1.47 2.18 -11.73
CA PHE A 165 -1.15 2.84 -12.99
C PHE A 165 -2.20 3.90 -13.33
N SER A 166 -1.74 5.11 -13.68
CA SER A 166 -2.58 6.16 -14.25
C SER A 166 -2.35 6.24 -15.76
N PHE A 167 -3.36 5.88 -16.55
CA PHE A 167 -3.27 5.93 -18.01
C PHE A 167 -3.59 7.33 -18.54
N PRO A 168 -2.94 7.77 -19.63
CA PRO A 168 -3.34 8.99 -20.30
C PRO A 168 -4.80 8.85 -20.79
N PRO A 169 -5.59 9.94 -20.80
CA PRO A 169 -6.93 9.88 -21.36
C PRO A 169 -6.87 9.40 -22.81
N PRO A 170 -7.83 8.59 -23.27
CA PRO A 170 -7.84 8.12 -24.65
C PRO A 170 -7.87 9.32 -25.59
N PRO A 171 -7.16 9.26 -26.74
CA PRO A 171 -7.10 10.37 -27.69
C PRO A 171 -8.47 10.73 -28.30
N ASN A 172 -9.49 9.88 -28.08
CA ASN A 172 -10.87 10.14 -28.45
C ASN A 172 -11.83 9.71 -27.32
N PRO A 173 -12.69 10.61 -26.79
CA PRO A 173 -13.66 10.27 -25.75
C PRO A 173 -14.69 9.20 -26.17
N ASN A 174 -14.81 8.89 -27.47
CA ASN A 174 -15.67 7.82 -27.99
C ASN A 174 -14.98 6.45 -28.13
N PHE A 175 -13.74 6.28 -27.63
CA PHE A 175 -13.00 5.02 -27.81
C PHE A 175 -13.61 3.84 -27.01
N LEU A 176 -14.30 4.13 -25.88
CA LEU A 176 -14.91 3.11 -25.03
C LEU A 176 -16.18 2.47 -25.62
N SER A 177 -16.79 3.05 -26.66
CA SER A 177 -17.95 2.44 -27.33
C SER A 177 -17.56 1.43 -28.42
N LYS A 178 -16.27 1.16 -28.60
CA LYS A 178 -15.73 0.26 -29.63
C LYS A 178 -14.86 -0.88 -29.11
N ILE A 179 -14.99 -1.25 -27.84
CA ILE A 179 -14.54 -2.59 -27.42
C ILE A 179 -15.59 -3.58 -27.96
N VAL A 180 -15.48 -3.89 -29.25
CA VAL A 180 -15.98 -5.15 -29.78
C VAL A 180 -15.02 -6.19 -29.22
N VAL A 181 -15.56 -7.08 -28.41
CA VAL A 181 -14.87 -8.27 -27.92
C VAL A 181 -14.52 -9.11 -29.14
N ASP A 182 -13.31 -8.97 -29.65
CA ASP A 182 -12.72 -9.98 -30.50
C ASP A 182 -12.19 -11.08 -29.57
N ILE A 183 -12.85 -12.22 -29.68
CA ILE A 183 -12.62 -13.50 -28.96
C ILE A 183 -11.28 -14.09 -29.41
#